data_AF-A0A940TR63-F1
#
_entry.id   AF-A0A940TR63-F1
#
_cell.length_a   1.000
_cell.length_b   1.000
_cell.length_c   1.000
_cell.angle_alpha   90.00
_cell.angle_beta   90.00
_cell.angle_gamma   90.00
#
_symmetry.space_group_name_H-M   'P 1'
#
loop_
_entity.id
_entity.type
_entity.pdbx_description
1 polymer ?
#
loop_
_entity_poly.entity_id
_entity_poly.type
_entity_poly.pdbx_seq_one_letter_code
_entity_poly.pdbx_strand_id
1 'polypeptide(L)'
;MIKRCLIFSGWIALLFLLMSCAASRLETDYGTSTRLLKINQIENPEAEKNIEPVYGLDGEAAQANTERYREGFEKSPPPVPSTLTIGISGNK
;
A
#
# COMPACT_ATOMS: atom_id res chain seq x y z
N MET A 1 46.16 -40.35 8.85
CA MET A 1 45.15 -39.81 7.91
C MET A 1 43.96 -39.18 8.64
N ILE A 2 43.38 -39.84 9.64
CA ILE A 2 42.24 -39.33 10.45
C ILE A 2 42.45 -37.94 11.07
N LYS A 3 43.64 -37.64 11.63
CA LYS A 3 43.93 -36.32 12.22
C LYS A 3 43.89 -35.18 11.20
N ARG A 4 44.28 -35.43 9.94
CA ARG A 4 44.21 -34.45 8.85
C ARG A 4 42.76 -34.22 8.41
N CYS A 5 41.93 -35.27 8.35
CA CYS A 5 40.50 -35.11 8.09
C CYS A 5 39.78 -34.30 9.18
N LEU A 6 40.09 -34.52 10.46
CA LEU A 6 39.48 -33.78 11.57
C LEU A 6 39.83 -32.29 11.57
N ILE A 7 41.06 -31.95 11.18
CA ILE A 7 41.49 -30.56 11.00
C ILE A 7 40.73 -29.92 9.83
N PHE A 8 40.66 -30.60 8.69
CA PHE A 8 39.90 -30.09 7.52
C PHE A 8 38.41 -29.91 7.81
N SER A 9 37.77 -30.84 8.53
CA SER A 9 36.36 -30.68 8.92
C SER A 9 36.16 -29.49 9.87
N GLY A 10 37.12 -29.23 10.77
CA GLY A 10 37.10 -28.04 11.64
C GLY A 10 37.19 -26.73 10.86
N TRP A 11 38.06 -26.66 9.84
CA TRP A 11 38.15 -25.49 8.95
C TRP A 11 36.90 -25.27 8.12
N ILE A 12 36.28 -26.34 7.63
CA ILE A 12 35.01 -26.26 6.89
C ILE A 12 33.89 -25.77 7.80
N ALA A 13 33.77 -26.31 9.02
CA ALA A 13 32.79 -25.85 9.99
C ALA A 13 32.99 -24.38 10.39
N LEU A 14 34.24 -23.94 10.56
CA LEU A 14 34.57 -22.54 10.84
C LEU A 14 34.19 -21.61 9.68
N LEU A 15 34.42 -22.02 8.43
CA LEU A 15 34.00 -21.26 7.25
C LEU A 15 32.47 -21.12 7.18
N PHE A 16 31.72 -22.18 7.50
CA PHE A 16 30.25 -22.12 7.54
C PHE A 16 29.73 -21.17 8.63
N LEU A 17 30.38 -21.13 9.80
CA LEU A 17 30.01 -20.21 10.88
C LEU A 17 30.23 -18.73 10.51
N LEU A 18 31.25 -18.44 9.70
CA LEU A 18 31.58 -17.07 9.28
C LEU A 18 30.68 -16.54 8.15
N MET A 19 29.99 -17.40 7.40
CA MET A 19 29.09 -16.99 6.31
C MET A 19 27.68 -16.59 6.75
N SER A 20 27.34 -16.69 8.04
CA SER A 20 25.96 -16.48 8.52
C SER A 20 25.55 -15.01 8.70
N CYS A 21 26.40 -14.04 8.35
CA CYS A 21 26.06 -12.62 8.39
C CYS A 21 25.54 -12.17 7.02
N ALA A 22 24.22 -12.24 6.82
CA ALA A 22 23.59 -11.66 5.65
C ALA A 22 23.45 -10.13 5.83
N ALA A 23 23.84 -9.35 4.82
CA ALA A 23 23.66 -7.91 4.83
C ALA A 23 22.17 -7.57 4.96
N SER A 24 21.84 -6.72 5.93
CA SER A 24 20.46 -6.29 6.16
C SER A 24 19.92 -5.61 4.90
N ARG A 25 18.74 -6.04 4.45
CA ARG A 25 17.99 -5.36 3.38
C ARG A 25 17.54 -3.95 3.79
N LEU A 26 17.56 -3.65 5.09
CA LEU A 26 17.15 -2.35 5.61
C LEU A 26 17.87 -1.20 4.91
N GLU A 27 19.20 -1.26 4.76
CA GLU A 27 19.98 -0.20 4.10
C GLU A 27 19.67 -0.07 2.61
N THR A 28 19.31 -1.16 1.94
CA THR A 28 18.97 -1.18 0.51
C THR A 28 17.56 -0.66 0.24
N ASP A 29 16.61 -1.01 1.11
CA ASP A 29 15.19 -0.76 0.88
C ASP A 29 14.62 0.36 1.79
N TYR A 30 15.47 1.05 2.55
CA TYR A 30 15.05 2.12 3.44
C TYR A 30 14.26 3.19 2.69
N GLY A 31 13.02 3.44 3.12
CA GLY A 31 12.15 4.47 2.53
C GLY A 31 11.50 4.09 1.21
N THR A 32 11.78 2.93 0.62
CA THR A 32 11.14 2.47 -0.62
C THR A 32 9.62 2.36 -0.46
N SER A 33 9.14 1.81 0.66
CA SER A 33 7.71 1.69 0.97
C SER A 33 7.01 3.05 1.02
N THR A 34 7.63 4.06 1.64
CA THR A 34 7.09 5.42 1.71
C THR A 34 7.06 6.09 0.34
N ARG A 35 8.10 5.90 -0.49
CA ARG A 35 8.11 6.41 -1.87
C ARG A 35 7.02 5.75 -2.71
N LEU A 36 6.84 4.44 -2.59
CA LEU A 36 5.77 3.72 -3.28
C LEU A 36 4.39 4.22 -2.84
N LEU A 37 4.18 4.43 -1.54
CA LEU A 37 2.94 5.00 -1.02
C LEU A 37 2.63 6.37 -1.65
N LYS A 38 3.61 7.27 -1.72
CA LYS A 38 3.44 8.59 -2.34
C LYS A 38 3.03 8.47 -3.81
N ILE A 39 3.69 7.62 -4.59
CA ILE A 39 3.38 7.44 -6.02
C ILE A 39 1.98 6.85 -6.22
N ASN A 40 1.55 5.96 -5.33
CA ASN A 40 0.24 5.31 -5.46
C ASN A 40 -0.93 6.14 -4.90
N GLN A 41 -0.67 7.05 -3.97
CA GLN A 41 -1.72 7.82 -3.28
C GLN A 41 -1.81 9.27 -3.75
N ILE A 42 -0.74 9.85 -4.28
CA ILE A 42 -0.72 11.24 -4.73
C ILE A 42 -0.99 11.26 -6.23
N GLU A 43 -2.15 11.82 -6.61
CA GLU A 43 -2.57 11.97 -8.01
C GLU A 43 -1.56 12.79 -8.82
N ASN A 44 -1.06 13.90 -8.26
CA ASN A 44 -0.03 14.73 -8.87
C ASN A 44 1.08 15.06 -7.85
N PRO A 45 2.18 14.28 -7.81
CA PRO A 45 3.31 14.51 -6.90
C PRO A 45 4.00 15.86 -7.08
N GLU A 46 3.89 16.46 -8.27
CA GLU A 46 4.56 17.70 -8.65
C GLU A 46 3.67 18.93 -8.42
N ALA A 47 2.46 18.76 -7.88
CA ALA A 47 1.52 19.84 -7.61
C ALA A 47 2.10 20.93 -6.69
N GLU A 48 3.02 20.57 -5.79
CA GLU A 48 3.72 21.51 -4.89
C GLU A 48 4.57 22.55 -5.64
N LYS A 49 4.98 22.26 -6.87
CA LYS A 49 5.80 23.18 -7.68
C LYS A 49 4.97 24.26 -8.36
N ASN A 50 3.65 24.06 -8.46
CA ASN A 50 2.75 25.06 -8.99
C ASN A 50 2.35 26.04 -7.87
N ILE A 51 2.82 27.28 -7.97
CA ILE A 51 2.50 28.36 -7.02
C ILE A 51 1.35 29.25 -7.50
N GLU A 52 0.76 28.96 -8.65
CA GLU A 52 -0.41 29.67 -9.15
C GLU A 52 -1.60 29.46 -8.20
N PRO A 53 -2.43 30.50 -8.00
CA PRO A 53 -3.63 30.35 -7.19
C PRO A 53 -4.60 29.36 -7.85
N VAL A 54 -5.22 28.51 -7.03
CA VAL A 54 -6.26 27.59 -7.51
C VAL A 54 -7.51 28.40 -7.85
N TYR A 55 -7.90 28.43 -9.13
CA TYR A 55 -9.04 29.22 -9.63
C TYR A 55 -10.43 28.67 -9.23
N GLY A 56 -10.48 27.53 -8.56
CA GLY A 56 -11.72 26.89 -8.10
C GLY A 56 -12.24 25.82 -9.07
N LEU A 57 -13.52 25.46 -8.91
CA LEU A 57 -14.23 24.55 -9.80
C LEU A 57 -14.73 25.29 -11.04
N ASP A 58 -14.90 24.58 -12.15
CA ASP A 58 -15.64 25.12 -13.28
C ASP A 58 -17.09 25.43 -12.87
N GLY A 59 -17.77 26.32 -13.61
CA GLY A 59 -19.11 26.78 -13.23
C GLY A 59 -20.15 25.64 -13.13
N GLU A 60 -20.07 24.64 -14.00
CA GLU A 60 -21.00 23.51 -14.01
C GLU A 60 -20.71 22.57 -12.83
N ALA A 61 -19.44 22.23 -12.58
CA ALA A 61 -19.08 21.43 -11.41
C ALA A 61 -19.37 22.15 -10.10
N ALA A 62 -19.15 23.45 -10.02
CA ALA A 62 -19.49 24.26 -8.85
C ALA A 62 -21.00 24.22 -8.56
N GLN A 63 -21.82 24.38 -9.59
CA GLN A 63 -23.28 24.29 -9.48
C GLN A 63 -23.71 22.88 -9.05
N ALA A 64 -23.23 21.84 -9.73
CA ALA A 64 -23.58 20.45 -9.43
C ALA A 64 -23.19 20.05 -8.00
N ASN A 65 -22.00 20.46 -7.52
CA ASN A 65 -21.58 20.21 -6.15
C ASN A 65 -22.46 20.93 -5.13
N THR A 66 -22.81 22.19 -5.40
CA THR A 66 -23.68 22.97 -4.50
C THR A 66 -25.08 22.37 -4.44
N GLU A 67 -25.61 21.91 -5.57
CA GLU A 67 -26.93 21.28 -5.64
C GLU A 67 -26.96 19.96 -4.87
N ARG A 68 -26.01 19.04 -5.12
CA ARG A 68 -25.90 17.79 -4.37
C ARG A 68 -25.73 18.02 -2.87
N TYR A 69 -24.97 19.06 -2.50
CA TYR A 69 -24.82 19.43 -1.10
C TYR A 69 -26.17 19.81 -0.49
N ARG A 70 -26.99 20.62 -1.19
CA ARG A 70 -28.35 20.98 -0.75
C ARG A 70 -29.28 19.77 -0.66
N GLU A 71 -29.31 18.94 -1.69
CA GLU A 71 -30.11 17.71 -1.73
C GLU A 71 -29.77 16.78 -0.56
N GLY A 72 -28.51 16.73 -0.13
CA GLY A 72 -28.08 15.94 1.03
C GLY A 72 -28.71 16.34 2.36
N PHE A 73 -29.20 17.58 2.50
CA PHE A 73 -29.98 18.03 3.66
C PHE A 73 -31.47 17.74 3.53
N GLU A 74 -31.95 17.45 2.32
CA GLU A 74 -33.31 16.99 2.12
C GLU A 74 -33.42 15.57 2.69
N LYS A 75 -34.43 15.36 3.55
CA LYS A 75 -34.60 14.10 4.25
C LYS A 75 -34.94 13.00 3.25
N SER A 76 -33.92 12.30 2.78
CA SER A 76 -34.08 11.15 1.90
C SER A 76 -34.89 10.06 2.63
N PRO A 77 -35.86 9.40 1.95
CA PRO A 77 -36.52 8.23 2.49
C PRO A 77 -35.47 7.22 2.96
N PRO A 78 -35.65 6.56 4.11
CA PRO A 78 -34.70 5.55 4.56
C PRO A 78 -34.52 4.50 3.44
N PRO A 79 -33.28 4.16 3.06
CA PRO A 79 -33.04 3.21 1.99
C PRO A 79 -33.74 1.90 2.32
N VAL A 80 -34.49 1.37 1.34
CA VAL A 80 -35.07 0.04 1.45
C VAL A 80 -33.94 -0.96 1.68
N PRO A 81 -33.99 -1.77 2.76
CA PRO A 81 -32.90 -2.68 3.07
C PRO A 81 -32.69 -3.66 1.91
N SER A 82 -31.50 -3.63 1.32
CA SER A 82 -31.13 -4.57 0.27
C SER A 82 -30.96 -5.95 0.91
N THR A 83 -31.93 -6.83 0.70
CA THR A 83 -31.87 -8.22 1.16
C THR A 83 -30.88 -8.99 0.27
N LEU A 84 -29.70 -9.31 0.79
CA LEU A 84 -28.79 -10.26 0.15
C LEU A 84 -29.26 -11.68 0.43
N THR A 85 -29.99 -12.28 -0.51
CA THR A 85 -30.37 -13.70 -0.43
C THR A 85 -29.19 -14.57 -0.85
N ILE A 86 -28.44 -15.10 0.12
CA ILE A 86 -27.39 -16.11 -0.13
C ILE A 86 -28.06 -17.47 -0.24
N GLY A 87 -28.21 -17.96 -1.47
CA GLY A 87 -28.68 -19.33 -1.74
C GLY A 87 -27.58 -20.35 -1.45
N ILE A 88 -27.72 -21.13 -0.38
CA ILE A 88 -26.83 -22.26 -0.09
C ILE A 88 -27.40 -23.48 -0.82
N SER A 89 -26.90 -23.78 -2.02
CA SER A 89 -27.20 -25.05 -2.69
C SER A 89 -26.24 -26.11 -2.16
N GLY A 90 -26.63 -26.75 -1.05
CA GLY A 90 -25.95 -27.94 -0.54
C GLY A 90 -26.58 -29.19 -1.13
N ASN A 91 -25.91 -29.84 -2.08
CA ASN A 91 -26.26 -31.17 -2.54
C ASN A 91 -25.80 -32.20 -1.49
N LYS A 92 -26.69 -33.08 -1.05
CA LYS A 92 -26.37 -34.23 -0.18
C LYS A 92 -26.19 -35.48 -1.02
#